data_AF-A0A923XU79-F1
#
_entry.id   AF-A0A923XU79-F1
#
_cell.length_a   1.000
_cell.length_b   1.000
_cell.length_c   1.000
_cell.angle_alpha   90.00
_cell.angle_beta   90.00
_cell.angle_gamma   90.00
#
_symmetry.space_group_name_H-M   'P 1'
#
loop_
_entity.id
_entity.type
_entity.pdbx_description
1 polymer ?
#
loop_
_entity_poly.entity_id
_entity_poly.type
_entity_poly.pdbx_seq_one_letter_code
_entity_poly.pdbx_strand_id
1 'polypeptide(L)'
;SPEATLQLSMVSLIRNTKILAYYLIHDCLDHEGYRFSFQSAIDADGHVTPRYDVLKKVGTFVNEHSNLLCESEEVYSEIGMGVYIPHVRDIIRPNINYWAFVEEMNKALLHFNGLSSIMGALTECGYNPVINDLELMTYEDLKKLKVLFVFSTGHLDKSSYEKILKYVYEGGVLITIGYPVTEYESGEKLTKNVLFPAEPYAASNITNFGTINLASQASYDVISHQITKRQIKHKQSLHTIDMMQPMAEIIKYIGEMGTWIDNERGGKLWASRYVSTWKAGNGITPLLRYSGATVSYSVRHGFGKSIFIGTLLGIFYDSSAYYKKDPTKKESIVNFLSLIFREAGLKPLHTPIPNVEVIIRKAKDSMCIFLVNRGSARDIKLETDFEFYENLEIVFIGKQSIIDKDYFHEHRVLKAHLDTDDVVGINFY
;
A
#
# COMPACT_ATOMS: atom_id res chain seq x y z
N SER A 1 0.61 16.27 11.84
CA SER A 1 -0.34 17.41 11.82
C SER A 1 -1.70 16.94 12.32
N PRO A 2 -2.66 17.85 12.62
CA PRO A 2 -4.03 17.49 12.97
C PRO A 2 -4.72 16.62 11.91
N GLU A 3 -4.52 16.91 10.63
CA GLU A 3 -5.12 16.18 9.49
C GLU A 3 -4.64 14.73 9.44
N ALA A 4 -3.33 14.50 9.53
CA ALA A 4 -2.77 13.16 9.59
C ALA A 4 -3.27 12.38 10.83
N THR A 5 -3.46 13.07 11.95
CA THR A 5 -4.01 12.46 13.19
C THR A 5 -5.44 12.01 12.97
N LEU A 6 -6.27 12.85 12.34
CA LEU A 6 -7.65 12.56 12.01
C LEU A 6 -7.76 11.34 11.09
N GLN A 7 -7.06 11.38 9.96
CA GLN A 7 -7.10 10.31 8.97
C GLN A 7 -6.60 8.99 9.55
N LEU A 8 -5.45 8.98 10.23
CA LEU A 8 -4.90 7.76 10.81
C LEU A 8 -5.87 7.15 11.84
N SER A 9 -6.45 7.98 12.71
CA SER A 9 -7.39 7.52 13.74
C SER A 9 -8.64 6.93 13.12
N MET A 10 -9.27 7.65 12.20
CA MET A 10 -10.50 7.22 11.55
C MET A 10 -10.27 5.98 10.70
N VAL A 11 -9.24 5.96 9.84
CA VAL A 11 -8.88 4.78 9.01
C VAL A 11 -8.64 3.55 9.88
N SER A 12 -7.95 3.70 11.01
CA SER A 12 -7.72 2.59 11.93
C SER A 12 -9.05 2.02 12.46
N LEU A 13 -9.95 2.88 12.96
CA LEU A 13 -11.25 2.46 13.51
C LEU A 13 -12.12 1.77 12.46
N ILE A 14 -12.27 2.39 11.28
CA ILE A 14 -13.15 1.88 10.21
C ILE A 14 -12.58 0.64 9.52
N ARG A 15 -11.29 0.32 9.71
CA ARG A 15 -10.64 -0.94 9.32
C ARG A 15 -10.53 -1.94 10.49
N ASN A 16 -11.49 -1.91 11.41
CA ASN A 16 -11.65 -2.86 12.53
C ASN A 16 -10.68 -2.72 13.71
N THR A 17 -9.94 -1.62 13.84
CA THR A 17 -9.15 -1.38 15.06
C THR A 17 -10.10 -1.13 16.23
N LYS A 18 -10.03 -1.98 17.25
CA LYS A 18 -10.92 -1.92 18.43
C LYS A 18 -10.51 -0.87 19.46
N ILE A 19 -9.21 -0.55 19.51
CA ILE A 19 -8.64 0.34 20.54
C ILE A 19 -7.62 1.26 19.88
N LEU A 20 -7.79 2.57 20.07
CA LEU A 20 -6.77 3.56 19.73
C LEU A 20 -6.03 3.99 20.99
N ALA A 21 -4.71 3.82 20.99
CA ALA A 21 -3.83 4.31 22.03
C ALA A 21 -2.87 5.34 21.43
N TYR A 22 -2.97 6.60 21.88
CA TYR A 22 -2.16 7.69 21.37
C TYR A 22 -0.88 7.87 22.20
N TYR A 23 0.26 7.81 21.51
CA TYR A 23 1.57 8.06 22.10
C TYR A 23 2.30 9.15 21.29
N LEU A 24 2.76 10.26 21.88
CA LEU A 24 2.52 10.75 23.25
C LEU A 24 1.28 11.68 23.27
N ILE A 25 0.50 11.64 24.35
CA ILE A 25 -0.64 12.56 24.52
C ILE A 25 -0.20 13.94 25.03
N HIS A 26 0.90 14.00 25.77
CA HIS A 26 1.44 15.18 26.42
C HIS A 26 2.94 15.26 26.12
N ASP A 27 3.36 16.37 25.52
CA ASP A 27 4.78 16.72 25.42
C ASP A 27 5.36 16.86 26.84
N CYS A 28 6.65 16.66 27.02
CA CYS A 28 7.25 16.71 28.35
C CYS A 28 8.63 17.38 28.36
N LEU A 29 9.21 17.48 29.55
CA LEU A 29 10.62 17.82 29.74
C LEU A 29 11.39 16.55 30.03
N ASP A 30 12.61 16.45 29.52
CA ASP A 30 13.53 15.40 29.94
C ASP A 30 14.11 15.67 31.33
N HIS A 31 14.89 14.71 31.84
CA HIS A 31 15.57 14.83 33.13
C HIS A 31 16.59 15.98 33.22
N GLU A 32 17.04 16.54 32.09
CA GLU A 32 17.95 17.69 32.03
C GLU A 32 17.18 19.01 31.84
N GLY A 33 15.83 18.97 31.80
CA GLY A 33 14.96 20.12 31.63
C GLY A 33 14.76 20.57 30.18
N TYR A 34 15.24 19.79 29.20
CA TYR A 34 15.02 20.10 27.79
C TYR A 34 13.63 19.68 27.33
N ARG A 35 12.98 20.53 26.52
CA ARG A 35 11.68 20.23 25.91
C ARG A 35 11.78 19.02 24.98
N PHE A 36 10.90 18.06 25.19
CA PHE A 36 10.66 16.90 24.36
C PHE A 36 9.29 17.06 23.69
N SER A 37 9.29 17.69 22.52
CA SER A 37 8.05 18.05 21.80
C SER A 37 7.82 17.13 20.60
N PHE A 38 6.65 16.48 20.57
CA PHE A 38 6.14 15.65 19.46
C PHE A 38 4.94 16.28 18.77
N GLN A 39 4.68 17.56 19.08
CA GLN A 39 3.43 18.22 18.71
C GLN A 39 2.23 17.39 19.22
N SER A 40 2.30 16.94 20.48
CA SER A 40 1.25 16.14 21.11
C SER A 40 -0.07 16.91 21.24
N ALA A 41 -1.13 16.23 21.70
CA ALA A 41 -2.42 16.88 21.96
C ALA A 41 -2.33 17.92 23.08
N ILE A 42 -1.42 17.73 24.02
CA ILE A 42 -1.11 18.65 25.10
C ILE A 42 0.37 19.01 24.97
N ASP A 43 0.70 20.31 24.97
CA ASP A 43 2.08 20.78 24.93
C ASP A 43 2.78 20.65 26.29
N ALA A 44 4.10 20.91 26.35
CA ALA A 44 4.89 20.69 27.56
C ALA A 44 4.51 21.61 28.73
N ASP A 45 3.70 22.65 28.48
CA ASP A 45 3.20 23.58 29.48
C ASP A 45 1.77 23.23 29.93
N GLY A 46 1.19 22.15 29.38
CA GLY A 46 -0.16 21.68 29.70
C GLY A 46 -1.27 22.31 28.84
N HIS A 47 -0.93 23.12 27.83
CA HIS A 47 -1.94 23.71 26.96
C HIS A 47 -2.37 22.72 25.87
N VAL A 48 -3.65 22.78 25.52
CA VAL A 48 -4.19 21.99 24.41
C VAL A 48 -3.69 22.52 23.07
N THR A 49 -3.41 21.61 22.14
CA THR A 49 -3.03 21.93 20.76
C THR A 49 -4.19 21.60 19.81
N PRO A 50 -4.14 22.02 18.52
CA PRO A 50 -5.17 21.63 17.54
C PRO A 50 -5.36 20.12 17.38
N ARG A 51 -4.36 19.28 17.75
CA ARG A 51 -4.54 17.83 17.75
C ARG A 51 -5.50 17.36 18.85
N TYR A 52 -5.60 18.09 19.96
CA TYR A 52 -6.56 17.78 21.03
C TYR A 52 -8.00 17.76 20.51
N ASP A 53 -8.38 18.79 19.74
CA ASP A 53 -9.73 18.89 19.18
C ASP A 53 -10.03 17.74 18.20
N VAL A 54 -9.04 17.32 17.42
CA VAL A 54 -9.15 16.14 16.56
C VAL A 54 -9.38 14.88 17.38
N LEU A 55 -8.58 14.65 18.42
CA LEU A 55 -8.75 13.46 19.28
C LEU A 55 -10.10 13.46 19.99
N LYS A 56 -10.54 14.62 20.48
CA LYS A 56 -11.87 14.79 21.08
C LYS A 56 -12.97 14.45 20.08
N LYS A 57 -12.87 14.94 18.84
CA LYS A 57 -13.83 14.67 17.77
C LYS A 57 -13.92 13.18 17.43
N VAL A 58 -12.77 12.50 17.32
CA VAL A 58 -12.73 11.04 17.11
C VAL A 58 -13.35 10.31 18.29
N GLY A 59 -13.05 10.73 19.53
CA GLY A 59 -13.64 10.15 20.74
C GLY A 59 -15.17 10.30 20.79
N THR A 60 -15.70 11.46 20.41
CA THR A 60 -17.16 11.69 20.28
C THR A 60 -17.78 10.72 19.27
N PHE A 61 -17.19 10.60 18.07
CA PHE A 61 -17.67 9.67 17.05
C PHE A 61 -17.71 8.23 17.55
N VAL A 62 -16.67 7.76 18.23
CA VAL A 62 -16.63 6.41 18.81
C VAL A 62 -17.73 6.24 19.86
N ASN A 63 -17.93 7.22 20.74
CA ASN A 63 -18.98 7.15 21.76
C ASN A 63 -20.38 7.08 21.14
N GLU A 64 -20.64 7.82 20.06
CA GLU A 64 -21.94 7.90 19.40
C GLU A 64 -22.23 6.70 18.48
N HIS A 65 -21.19 6.15 17.82
CA HIS A 65 -21.35 5.16 16.74
C HIS A 65 -20.60 3.85 16.94
N SER A 66 -20.09 3.56 18.14
CA SER A 66 -19.38 2.30 18.44
C SER A 66 -20.18 1.05 18.09
N ASN A 67 -21.48 1.00 18.42
CA ASN A 67 -22.34 -0.14 18.09
C ASN A 67 -22.38 -0.41 16.57
N LEU A 68 -22.56 0.64 15.76
CA LEU A 68 -22.55 0.55 14.31
C LEU A 68 -21.22 0.00 13.78
N LEU A 69 -20.08 0.44 14.35
CA LEU A 69 -18.76 -0.08 13.98
C LEU A 69 -18.57 -1.54 14.42
N CYS A 70 -19.09 -1.93 15.59
CA CYS A 70 -18.99 -3.29 16.11
C CYS A 70 -19.89 -4.30 15.39
N GLU A 71 -21.06 -3.88 14.90
CA GLU A 71 -22.04 -4.73 14.21
C GLU A 71 -21.78 -4.83 12.71
N SER A 72 -21.01 -3.90 12.14
CA SER A 72 -20.62 -3.93 10.74
C SER A 72 -19.27 -4.61 10.54
N GLU A 73 -19.06 -5.20 9.37
CA GLU A 73 -17.77 -5.76 8.94
C GLU A 73 -17.29 -5.07 7.67
N GLU A 74 -15.97 -4.93 7.50
CA GLU A 74 -15.40 -4.38 6.27
C GLU A 74 -15.71 -5.30 5.08
N VAL A 75 -16.12 -4.70 3.97
CA VAL A 75 -16.36 -5.40 2.71
C VAL A 75 -15.06 -5.48 1.93
N TYR A 76 -14.52 -6.69 1.83
CA TYR A 76 -13.31 -6.98 1.07
C TYR A 76 -13.63 -7.40 -0.37
N SER A 77 -12.77 -7.03 -1.29
CA SER A 77 -12.69 -7.60 -2.63
C SER A 77 -12.15 -9.03 -2.56
N GLU A 78 -12.39 -9.84 -3.59
CA GLU A 78 -11.77 -11.18 -3.74
C GLU A 78 -10.28 -11.10 -4.12
N ILE A 79 -9.54 -10.17 -3.49
CA ILE A 79 -8.12 -9.89 -3.67
C ILE A 79 -7.42 -10.03 -2.31
N GLY A 80 -6.41 -10.88 -2.24
CA GLY A 80 -5.55 -11.00 -1.06
C GLY A 80 -4.15 -10.43 -1.29
N MET A 81 -3.52 -10.00 -0.20
CA MET A 81 -2.11 -9.63 -0.14
C MET A 81 -1.43 -10.51 0.91
N GLY A 82 -0.73 -11.54 0.45
CA GLY A 82 -0.01 -12.49 1.29
C GLY A 82 1.33 -11.92 1.74
N VAL A 83 1.45 -11.65 3.04
CA VAL A 83 2.71 -11.23 3.66
C VAL A 83 3.45 -12.47 4.15
N TYR A 84 4.65 -12.71 3.63
CA TYR A 84 5.51 -13.77 4.14
C TYR A 84 6.52 -13.17 5.13
N ILE A 85 6.30 -13.40 6.42
CA ILE A 85 7.05 -12.78 7.52
C ILE A 85 8.56 -13.09 7.47
N PRO A 86 9.03 -14.31 7.11
CA PRO A 86 10.44 -14.63 7.13
C PRO A 86 11.28 -13.73 6.23
N HIS A 87 10.73 -13.22 5.12
CA HIS A 87 11.48 -12.29 4.28
C HIS A 87 11.89 -10.99 4.98
N VAL A 88 11.19 -10.57 6.04
CA VAL A 88 11.57 -9.39 6.84
C VAL A 88 12.92 -9.63 7.56
N ARG A 89 13.21 -10.89 7.89
CA ARG A 89 14.44 -11.29 8.58
C ARG A 89 15.66 -11.22 7.65
N ASP A 90 15.47 -11.39 6.35
CA ASP A 90 16.56 -11.37 5.36
C ASP A 90 17.17 -9.99 5.11
N ILE A 91 16.49 -8.93 5.53
CA ILE A 91 16.83 -7.54 5.19
C ILE A 91 18.15 -7.08 5.85
N ILE A 92 18.59 -7.73 6.94
CA ILE A 92 19.76 -7.32 7.72
C ILE A 92 20.81 -8.43 7.69
N ARG A 93 21.65 -8.44 6.65
CA ARG A 93 22.85 -9.30 6.60
C ARG A 93 24.10 -8.52 7.04
N PRO A 94 24.98 -9.08 7.89
CA PRO A 94 26.27 -8.46 8.19
C PRO A 94 27.21 -8.54 6.97
N ASN A 95 28.12 -7.57 6.84
CA ASN A 95 29.22 -7.55 5.85
C ASN A 95 28.79 -7.55 4.36
N ILE A 96 27.89 -6.64 4.01
CA ILE A 96 27.40 -6.47 2.64
C ILE A 96 28.35 -5.55 1.86
N ASN A 97 28.80 -5.97 0.67
CA ASN A 97 29.53 -5.10 -0.26
C ASN A 97 28.57 -4.14 -1.00
N TYR A 98 29.06 -3.10 -1.67
CA TYR A 98 28.20 -2.08 -2.29
C TYR A 98 27.13 -2.64 -3.26
N TRP A 99 27.47 -3.64 -4.07
CA TRP A 99 26.53 -4.22 -5.04
C TRP A 99 25.45 -5.06 -4.35
N ALA A 100 25.85 -5.85 -3.36
CA ALA A 100 24.92 -6.57 -2.50
C ALA A 100 24.03 -5.58 -1.71
N PHE A 101 24.53 -4.39 -1.35
CA PHE A 101 23.74 -3.37 -0.66
C PHE A 101 22.59 -2.83 -1.53
N VAL A 102 22.84 -2.61 -2.82
CA VAL A 102 21.79 -2.17 -3.76
C VAL A 102 20.68 -3.21 -3.90
N GLU A 103 21.05 -4.49 -3.96
CA GLU A 103 20.08 -5.58 -4.02
C GLU A 103 19.28 -5.73 -2.73
N GLU A 104 19.95 -5.71 -1.58
CA GLU A 104 19.29 -5.78 -0.26
C GLU A 104 18.38 -4.56 -0.03
N MET A 105 18.77 -3.38 -0.50
CA MET A 105 17.88 -2.22 -0.49
C MET A 105 16.64 -2.46 -1.36
N ASN A 106 16.76 -3.06 -2.55
CA ASN A 106 15.60 -3.38 -3.39
C ASN A 106 14.66 -4.38 -2.70
N LYS A 107 15.20 -5.39 -2.00
CA LYS A 107 14.43 -6.34 -1.18
C LYS A 107 13.76 -5.64 0.02
N ALA A 108 14.46 -4.73 0.69
CA ALA A 108 13.90 -3.94 1.77
C ALA A 108 12.72 -3.07 1.30
N LEU A 109 12.87 -2.38 0.17
CA LEU A 109 11.81 -1.56 -0.43
C LEU A 109 10.61 -2.41 -0.85
N LEU A 110 10.86 -3.62 -1.37
CA LEU A 110 9.80 -4.56 -1.72
C LEU A 110 8.92 -4.89 -0.49
N HIS A 111 9.53 -5.09 0.69
CA HIS A 111 8.77 -5.39 1.91
C HIS A 111 8.15 -4.18 2.57
N PHE A 112 8.93 -3.13 2.81
CA PHE A 112 8.44 -1.99 3.57
C PHE A 112 7.48 -1.11 2.75
N ASN A 113 7.73 -0.98 1.45
CA ASN A 113 6.98 -0.05 0.61
C ASN A 113 6.15 -0.76 -0.47
N GLY A 114 6.55 -1.95 -0.93
CA GLY A 114 5.83 -2.65 -2.01
C GLY A 114 4.37 -2.96 -1.64
N LEU A 115 4.16 -3.49 -0.42
CA LEU A 115 2.83 -3.83 0.09
C LEU A 115 1.92 -2.59 0.19
N SER A 116 2.36 -1.56 0.92
CA SER A 116 1.63 -0.30 1.11
C SER A 116 1.38 0.43 -0.21
N SER A 117 2.32 0.36 -1.14
CA SER A 117 2.19 0.99 -2.46
C SER A 117 1.10 0.36 -3.32
N ILE A 118 1.07 -0.98 -3.37
CA ILE A 118 -0.01 -1.69 -4.06
C ILE A 118 -1.32 -1.49 -3.33
N MET A 119 -1.35 -1.50 -1.99
CA MET A 119 -2.56 -1.21 -1.22
C MET A 119 -3.16 0.15 -1.64
N GLY A 120 -2.34 1.21 -1.68
CA GLY A 120 -2.78 2.53 -2.14
C GLY A 120 -3.32 2.52 -3.58
N ALA A 121 -2.63 1.83 -4.49
CA ALA A 121 -3.09 1.68 -5.87
C ALA A 121 -4.44 0.94 -5.96
N LEU A 122 -4.63 -0.14 -5.20
CA LEU A 122 -5.85 -0.94 -5.16
C LEU A 122 -7.03 -0.12 -4.63
N THR A 123 -6.81 0.63 -3.55
CA THR A 123 -7.86 1.48 -2.96
C THR A 123 -8.34 2.56 -3.94
N GLU A 124 -7.44 3.16 -4.72
CA GLU A 124 -7.84 4.14 -5.75
C GLU A 124 -8.52 3.47 -6.97
N CYS A 125 -8.22 2.20 -7.24
CA CYS A 125 -8.91 1.39 -8.26
C CYS A 125 -10.29 0.88 -7.81
N GLY A 126 -10.68 1.17 -6.57
CA GLY A 126 -11.95 0.74 -5.99
C GLY A 126 -11.98 -0.69 -5.47
N TYR A 127 -10.84 -1.22 -5.03
CA TYR A 127 -10.72 -2.52 -4.41
C TYR A 127 -10.24 -2.40 -2.97
N ASN A 128 -10.82 -3.20 -2.08
CA ASN A 128 -10.41 -3.35 -0.69
C ASN A 128 -9.80 -4.75 -0.49
N PRO A 129 -8.48 -4.92 -0.63
CA PRO A 129 -7.86 -6.22 -0.48
C PRO A 129 -7.82 -6.65 0.99
N VAL A 130 -7.80 -7.97 1.23
CA VAL A 130 -7.50 -8.53 2.54
C VAL A 130 -5.99 -8.77 2.68
N ILE A 131 -5.40 -8.35 3.80
CA ILE A 131 -3.98 -8.59 4.10
C ILE A 131 -3.89 -9.73 5.10
N ASN A 132 -3.12 -10.77 4.79
CA ASN A 132 -2.97 -11.91 5.67
C ASN A 132 -1.52 -12.39 5.69
N ASP A 133 -1.12 -12.98 6.82
CA ASP A 133 0.11 -13.75 6.92
C ASP A 133 0.00 -15.01 6.06
N LEU A 134 0.85 -15.12 5.05
CA LEU A 134 0.85 -16.23 4.10
C LEU A 134 1.10 -17.56 4.81
N GLU A 135 1.89 -17.60 5.88
CA GLU A 135 2.15 -18.82 6.65
C GLU A 135 0.86 -19.32 7.32
N LEU A 136 0.09 -18.39 7.89
CA LEU A 136 -1.12 -18.68 8.67
C LEU A 136 -2.37 -18.86 7.81
N MET A 137 -2.41 -18.32 6.60
CA MET A 137 -3.56 -18.48 5.69
C MET A 137 -3.86 -19.95 5.45
N THR A 138 -5.12 -20.35 5.67
CA THR A 138 -5.55 -21.70 5.30
C THR A 138 -5.79 -21.80 3.79
N TYR A 139 -5.88 -23.02 3.27
CA TYR A 139 -6.26 -23.23 1.88
C TYR A 139 -7.69 -22.73 1.57
N GLU A 140 -8.60 -22.83 2.54
CA GLU A 140 -9.98 -22.33 2.37
C GLU A 140 -10.03 -20.80 2.32
N ASP A 141 -9.12 -20.10 3.00
CA ASP A 141 -9.00 -18.65 2.87
C ASP A 141 -8.51 -18.25 1.49
N LEU A 142 -7.55 -18.99 0.92
CA LEU A 142 -7.07 -18.75 -0.44
C LEU A 142 -8.17 -18.98 -1.49
N LYS A 143 -9.04 -19.98 -1.31
CA LYS A 143 -10.15 -20.25 -2.23
C LYS A 143 -11.19 -19.13 -2.30
N LYS A 144 -11.27 -18.28 -1.28
CA LYS A 144 -12.14 -17.09 -1.29
C LYS A 144 -11.59 -15.98 -2.19
N LEU A 145 -10.35 -16.10 -2.65
CA LEU A 145 -9.68 -15.09 -3.46
C LEU A 145 -9.67 -15.49 -4.93
N LYS A 146 -9.88 -14.51 -5.82
CA LYS A 146 -9.59 -14.66 -7.26
C LYS A 146 -8.16 -14.25 -7.59
N VAL A 147 -7.63 -13.26 -6.87
CA VAL A 147 -6.26 -12.76 -7.04
C VAL A 147 -5.53 -12.75 -5.71
N LEU A 148 -4.28 -13.21 -5.71
CA LEU A 148 -3.37 -13.14 -4.58
C LEU A 148 -2.09 -12.41 -5.00
N PHE A 149 -1.76 -11.32 -4.31
CA PHE A 149 -0.47 -10.65 -4.39
C PHE A 149 0.52 -11.27 -3.40
N VAL A 150 1.74 -11.52 -3.85
CA VAL A 150 2.88 -11.94 -3.02
C VAL A 150 4.09 -11.09 -3.37
N PHE A 151 4.73 -10.54 -2.34
CA PHE A 151 5.97 -9.78 -2.45
C PHE A 151 7.12 -10.70 -2.05
N SER A 152 7.94 -11.09 -3.04
CA SER A 152 8.92 -12.17 -2.89
C SER A 152 10.35 -11.68 -3.02
N THR A 153 11.22 -12.10 -2.08
CA THR A 153 12.67 -11.89 -2.15
C THR A 153 13.43 -13.07 -2.75
N GLY A 154 12.70 -14.08 -3.25
CA GLY A 154 13.26 -15.18 -4.04
C GLY A 154 13.13 -16.57 -3.42
N HIS A 155 12.54 -16.68 -2.23
CA HIS A 155 12.32 -17.96 -1.56
C HIS A 155 10.98 -18.00 -0.83
N LEU A 156 10.51 -19.18 -0.43
CA LEU A 156 9.36 -19.41 0.44
C LEU A 156 9.55 -20.73 1.20
N ASP A 157 8.89 -20.95 2.33
CA ASP A 157 8.83 -22.29 2.89
C ASP A 157 8.04 -23.23 1.96
N LYS A 158 8.30 -24.52 2.10
CA LYS A 158 7.71 -25.56 1.26
C LYS A 158 6.17 -25.61 1.38
N SER A 159 5.63 -25.46 2.59
CA SER A 159 4.19 -25.51 2.84
C SER A 159 3.48 -24.34 2.16
N SER A 160 3.99 -23.12 2.31
CA SER A 160 3.44 -21.94 1.63
C SER A 160 3.53 -22.05 0.10
N TYR A 161 4.65 -22.53 -0.44
CA TYR A 161 4.80 -22.73 -1.88
C TYR A 161 3.81 -23.77 -2.43
N GLU A 162 3.70 -24.94 -1.80
CA GLU A 162 2.77 -25.99 -2.23
C GLU A 162 1.31 -25.53 -2.15
N LYS A 163 0.97 -24.76 -1.11
CA LYS A 163 -0.36 -24.15 -0.94
C LYS A 163 -0.68 -23.15 -2.05
N ILE A 164 0.25 -22.25 -2.39
CA ILE A 164 0.09 -21.32 -3.53
C ILE A 164 0.00 -22.07 -4.85
N LEU A 165 0.85 -23.08 -5.05
CA LEU A 165 0.86 -23.90 -6.25
C LEU A 165 -0.52 -24.54 -6.49
N LYS A 166 -1.11 -25.12 -5.44
CA LYS A 166 -2.46 -25.69 -5.48
C LYS A 166 -3.52 -24.63 -5.79
N TYR A 167 -3.46 -23.48 -5.13
CA TYR A 167 -4.37 -22.36 -5.38
C TYR A 167 -4.36 -21.92 -6.86
N VAL A 168 -3.18 -21.78 -7.46
CA VAL A 168 -3.07 -21.44 -8.89
C VAL A 168 -3.60 -22.58 -9.76
N TYR A 169 -3.26 -23.83 -9.45
CA TYR A 169 -3.74 -24.98 -10.22
C TYR A 169 -5.27 -25.06 -10.25
N GLU A 170 -5.96 -24.71 -9.15
CA GLU A 170 -7.42 -24.77 -9.04
C GLU A 170 -8.16 -23.54 -9.59
N GLY A 171 -7.47 -22.54 -10.14
CA GLY A 171 -8.11 -21.39 -10.81
C GLY A 171 -7.66 -20.02 -10.31
N GLY A 172 -6.91 -19.96 -9.22
CA GLY A 172 -6.42 -18.72 -8.65
C GLY A 172 -5.46 -17.96 -9.58
N VAL A 173 -5.48 -16.64 -9.50
CA VAL A 173 -4.47 -15.78 -10.12
C VAL A 173 -3.45 -15.37 -9.05
N LEU A 174 -2.20 -15.77 -9.23
CA LEU A 174 -1.08 -15.32 -8.41
C LEU A 174 -0.39 -14.15 -9.10
N ILE A 175 -0.12 -13.06 -8.38
CA ILE A 175 0.70 -11.95 -8.83
C ILE A 175 1.90 -11.85 -7.88
N THR A 176 3.08 -12.20 -8.38
CA THR A 176 4.33 -12.09 -7.62
C THR A 176 5.11 -10.87 -8.07
N ILE A 177 5.44 -9.99 -7.12
CA ILE A 177 6.20 -8.76 -7.34
C ILE A 177 7.59 -8.91 -6.74
N GLY A 178 8.61 -8.46 -7.47
CA GLY A 178 10.00 -8.45 -7.03
C GLY A 178 10.82 -9.58 -7.66
N TYR A 179 11.15 -10.60 -6.86
CA TYR A 179 12.02 -11.70 -7.26
C TYR A 179 11.22 -13.00 -7.38
N PRO A 180 11.42 -13.82 -8.43
CA PRO A 180 10.71 -15.08 -8.54
C PRO A 180 11.21 -16.04 -7.46
N VAL A 181 10.30 -16.84 -6.89
CA VAL A 181 10.69 -17.86 -5.91
C VAL A 181 11.47 -18.96 -6.63
N THR A 182 12.75 -19.12 -6.33
CA THR A 182 13.63 -20.12 -6.98
C THR A 182 14.10 -21.23 -6.05
N GLU A 183 13.98 -21.02 -4.75
CA GLU A 183 14.42 -21.94 -3.70
C GLU A 183 13.46 -21.92 -2.52
N TYR A 184 13.54 -22.97 -1.68
CA TYR A 184 12.87 -22.98 -0.40
C TYR A 184 13.68 -22.18 0.63
N GLU A 185 13.05 -21.77 1.74
CA GLU A 185 13.74 -21.10 2.85
C GLU A 185 14.94 -21.91 3.40
N SER A 186 14.93 -23.24 3.24
CA SER A 186 16.05 -24.11 3.58
C SER A 186 17.30 -23.93 2.68
N GLY A 187 17.18 -23.17 1.59
CA GLY A 187 18.18 -23.05 0.52
C GLY A 187 18.13 -24.17 -0.52
N GLU A 188 17.21 -25.14 -0.38
CA GLU A 188 17.00 -26.16 -1.40
C GLU A 188 16.36 -25.54 -2.66
N LYS A 189 17.00 -25.70 -3.81
CA LYS A 189 16.47 -25.19 -5.09
C LYS A 189 15.22 -25.93 -5.51
N LEU A 190 14.27 -25.21 -6.10
CA LEU A 190 13.09 -25.82 -6.71
C LEU A 190 13.50 -26.66 -7.92
N THR A 191 13.21 -27.96 -7.90
CA THR A 191 13.53 -28.89 -8.99
C THR A 191 12.71 -28.62 -10.25
N LYS A 192 11.46 -28.15 -10.11
CA LYS A 192 10.59 -27.74 -11.21
C LYS A 192 9.78 -26.51 -10.82
N ASN A 193 10.18 -25.35 -11.33
CA ASN A 193 9.51 -24.10 -11.02
C ASN A 193 8.41 -23.77 -12.03
N VAL A 194 7.24 -24.38 -11.84
CA VAL A 194 6.11 -24.20 -12.79
C VAL A 194 5.45 -22.82 -12.68
N LEU A 195 5.55 -22.16 -11.52
CA LEU A 195 5.01 -20.82 -11.30
C LEU A 195 5.92 -19.71 -11.86
N PHE A 196 7.24 -19.96 -11.91
CA PHE A 196 8.25 -19.03 -12.41
C PHE A 196 9.24 -19.73 -13.36
N PRO A 197 8.81 -20.16 -14.56
CA PRO A 197 9.64 -20.94 -15.48
C PRO A 197 10.65 -20.11 -16.28
N ALA A 198 10.61 -18.78 -16.18
CA ALA A 198 11.48 -17.92 -16.99
C ALA A 198 12.92 -17.95 -16.46
N GLU A 199 13.88 -18.03 -17.39
CA GLU A 199 15.30 -17.86 -17.07
C GLU A 199 15.70 -16.38 -17.07
N PRO A 200 16.69 -15.97 -16.26
CA PRO A 200 17.29 -14.65 -16.36
C PRO A 200 17.80 -14.36 -17.78
N TYR A 201 17.57 -13.14 -18.28
CA TYR A 201 18.02 -12.75 -19.63
C TYR A 201 19.55 -12.78 -19.77
N ALA A 202 20.27 -12.39 -18.72
CA ALA A 202 21.72 -12.38 -18.62
C ALA A 202 22.16 -12.67 -17.17
N ALA A 203 23.47 -12.83 -16.95
CA ALA A 203 24.05 -13.04 -15.61
C ALA A 203 23.72 -11.90 -14.64
N SER A 204 23.68 -10.66 -15.13
CA SER A 204 23.05 -9.53 -14.44
C SER A 204 21.77 -9.17 -15.19
N ASN A 205 20.63 -9.56 -14.65
CA ASN A 205 19.33 -9.31 -15.27
C ASN A 205 18.59 -8.12 -14.63
N ILE A 206 19.16 -7.50 -13.59
CA ILE A 206 18.55 -6.36 -12.88
C ILE A 206 19.22 -5.06 -13.31
N THR A 207 18.42 -4.16 -13.88
CA THR A 207 18.81 -2.77 -14.18
C THR A 207 18.28 -1.85 -13.10
N ASN A 208 19.17 -1.09 -12.47
CA ASN A 208 18.84 -0.15 -11.40
C ASN A 208 18.82 1.29 -11.93
N PHE A 209 17.77 2.05 -11.63
CA PHE A 209 17.60 3.44 -12.04
C PHE A 209 17.89 4.40 -10.89
N GLY A 210 18.56 5.51 -11.20
CA GLY A 210 18.77 6.60 -10.26
C GLY A 210 19.80 6.34 -9.16
N THR A 211 20.56 5.24 -9.20
CA THR A 211 21.53 4.88 -8.14
C THR A 211 22.57 5.96 -7.85
N ILE A 212 23.12 6.62 -8.89
CA ILE A 212 24.13 7.68 -8.71
C ILE A 212 23.50 8.91 -8.05
N ASN A 213 22.29 9.29 -8.49
CA ASN A 213 21.54 10.39 -7.90
C ASN A 213 21.11 10.07 -6.46
N LEU A 214 20.77 8.82 -6.17
CA LEU A 214 20.43 8.38 -4.82
C LEU A 214 21.64 8.51 -3.90
N ALA A 215 22.81 8.04 -4.32
CA ALA A 215 24.02 8.11 -3.51
C ALA A 215 24.44 9.56 -3.23
N SER A 216 24.38 10.45 -4.23
CA SER A 216 24.73 11.86 -4.06
C SER A 216 23.73 12.60 -3.16
N GLN A 217 22.43 12.37 -3.35
CA GLN A 217 21.39 12.99 -2.53
C GLN A 217 21.40 12.47 -1.09
N ALA A 218 21.51 11.16 -0.89
CA ALA A 218 21.65 10.57 0.43
C ALA A 218 22.90 11.11 1.15
N SER A 219 24.02 11.31 0.43
CA SER A 219 25.22 11.92 0.99
C SER A 219 24.98 13.36 1.42
N TYR A 220 24.31 14.16 0.59
CA TYR A 220 23.93 15.53 0.93
C TYR A 220 23.04 15.59 2.16
N ASP A 221 22.02 14.73 2.23
CA ASP A 221 21.09 14.69 3.35
C ASP A 221 21.76 14.22 4.65
N VAL A 222 22.68 13.26 4.58
CA VAL A 222 23.51 12.89 5.73
C VAL A 222 24.33 14.09 6.21
N ILE A 223 24.96 14.86 5.30
CA ILE A 223 25.73 16.05 5.68
C ILE A 223 24.81 17.11 6.31
N SER A 224 23.68 17.39 5.68
CA SER A 224 22.66 18.32 6.18
C SER A 224 22.15 17.90 7.57
N HIS A 225 21.89 16.60 7.75
CA HIS A 225 21.54 16.01 9.04
C HIS A 225 22.65 16.19 10.08
N GLN A 226 23.92 15.93 9.75
CA GLN A 226 25.02 16.15 10.68
C GLN A 226 25.17 17.62 11.11
N ILE A 227 24.80 18.57 10.24
CA ILE A 227 24.80 20.01 10.56
C ILE A 227 23.62 20.34 11.50
N THR A 228 22.42 19.90 11.16
CA THR A 228 21.18 20.18 11.93
C THR A 228 21.16 19.47 13.28
N LYS A 229 21.72 18.25 13.35
CA LYS A 229 21.94 17.47 14.57
C LYS A 229 22.60 18.25 15.70
N ARG A 230 23.53 19.15 15.37
CA ARG A 230 24.22 20.00 16.37
C ARG A 230 23.29 20.97 17.10
N GLN A 231 22.12 21.25 16.53
CA GLN A 231 21.11 22.12 17.11
C GLN A 231 20.13 21.36 18.03
N ILE A 232 20.12 20.02 17.96
CA ILE A 232 19.23 19.16 18.73
C ILE A 232 19.89 18.83 20.06
N LYS A 233 19.43 19.47 21.14
CA LYS A 233 19.96 19.25 22.50
C LYS A 233 19.43 17.98 23.16
N HIS A 234 18.22 17.54 22.79
CA HIS A 234 17.57 16.40 23.42
C HIS A 234 18.12 15.06 22.91
N LYS A 235 18.81 14.31 23.78
CA LYS A 235 19.57 13.11 23.41
C LYS A 235 18.69 11.96 22.88
N GLN A 236 17.50 11.74 23.43
CA GLN A 236 16.63 10.65 22.98
C GLN A 236 15.92 10.97 21.66
N SER A 237 15.54 12.24 21.45
CA SER A 237 15.03 12.72 20.15
C SER A 237 16.10 12.51 19.11
N LEU A 238 17.33 12.87 19.45
CA LEU A 238 18.46 12.75 18.54
C LEU A 238 18.70 11.30 18.14
N HIS A 239 18.62 10.35 19.07
CA HIS A 239 18.71 8.92 18.77
C HIS A 239 17.61 8.47 17.78
N THR A 240 16.35 8.88 18.02
CA THR A 240 15.23 8.52 17.15
C THR A 240 15.40 9.11 15.74
N ILE A 241 15.78 10.39 15.66
CA ILE A 241 16.03 11.08 14.38
C ILE A 241 17.21 10.44 13.66
N ASP A 242 18.30 10.14 14.35
CA ASP A 242 19.47 9.46 13.76
C ASP A 242 19.10 8.09 13.15
N MET A 243 18.15 7.37 13.75
CA MET A 243 17.67 6.10 13.22
C MET A 243 16.73 6.26 12.02
N MET A 244 15.82 7.23 12.05
CA MET A 244 14.72 7.33 11.07
C MET A 244 15.02 8.25 9.89
N GLN A 245 15.74 9.36 10.11
CA GLN A 245 15.98 10.39 9.09
C GLN A 245 16.64 9.84 7.82
N PRO A 246 17.69 8.99 7.89
CA PRO A 246 18.32 8.47 6.68
C PRO A 246 17.34 7.66 5.81
N MET A 247 16.50 6.84 6.44
CA MET A 247 15.51 6.02 5.74
C MET A 247 14.41 6.90 5.11
N ALA A 248 13.90 7.88 5.85
CA ALA A 248 12.86 8.78 5.36
C ALA A 248 13.33 9.59 4.12
N GLU A 249 14.56 10.12 4.15
CA GLU A 249 15.11 10.85 3.01
C GLU A 249 15.37 9.93 1.82
N ILE A 250 15.91 8.72 2.03
CA ILE A 250 16.11 7.74 0.96
C ILE A 250 14.78 7.40 0.25
N ILE A 251 13.71 7.13 1.01
CA ILE A 251 12.39 6.77 0.48
C ILE A 251 11.80 7.91 -0.39
N LYS A 252 11.98 9.16 0.03
CA LYS A 252 11.49 10.35 -0.70
C LYS A 252 11.98 10.41 -2.14
N TYR A 253 13.27 10.11 -2.39
CA TYR A 253 13.81 10.13 -3.76
C TYR A 253 13.46 8.86 -4.54
N ILE A 254 13.39 7.71 -3.86
CA ILE A 254 13.06 6.44 -4.50
C ILE A 254 11.66 6.48 -5.13
N GLY A 255 10.70 7.16 -4.47
CA GLY A 255 9.38 7.50 -5.02
C GLY A 255 9.43 8.14 -6.42
N GLU A 256 10.53 8.79 -6.75
CA GLU A 256 10.69 9.55 -7.98
C GLU A 256 11.46 8.84 -9.08
N MET A 257 12.21 7.80 -8.70
CA MET A 257 13.10 7.07 -9.60
C MET A 257 12.36 5.96 -10.33
N GLY A 258 12.64 5.83 -11.61
CA GLY A 258 12.03 4.79 -12.44
C GLY A 258 12.21 5.06 -13.91
N THR A 259 11.57 4.22 -14.70
CA THR A 259 11.50 4.36 -16.15
C THR A 259 10.10 3.99 -16.62
N TRP A 260 9.72 4.50 -17.79
CA TRP A 260 8.63 3.91 -18.54
C TRP A 260 9.08 2.59 -19.15
N ILE A 261 8.22 1.57 -19.05
CA ILE A 261 8.35 0.28 -19.72
C ILE A 261 7.14 0.04 -20.62
N ASP A 262 7.32 -0.72 -21.68
CA ASP A 262 6.29 -0.96 -22.67
C ASP A 262 5.31 -2.03 -22.16
N ASN A 263 4.02 -1.79 -22.35
CA ASN A 263 2.97 -2.76 -22.06
C ASN A 263 2.58 -3.47 -23.36
N GLU A 264 2.68 -4.80 -23.39
CA GLU A 264 2.36 -5.61 -24.57
C GLU A 264 0.89 -5.47 -25.00
N ARG A 265 0.04 -4.95 -24.11
CA ARG A 265 -1.38 -4.69 -24.34
C ARG A 265 -1.65 -3.24 -24.77
N GLY A 266 -0.60 -2.49 -25.08
CA GLY A 266 -0.65 -1.09 -25.47
C GLY A 266 -0.36 -0.12 -24.32
N GLY A 267 0.27 1.01 -24.66
CA GLY A 267 0.66 2.04 -23.71
C GLY A 267 1.98 1.77 -22.99
N LYS A 268 2.20 2.49 -21.90
CA LYS A 268 3.41 2.39 -21.06
C LYS A 268 3.03 2.27 -19.60
N LEU A 269 3.88 1.60 -18.83
CA LEU A 269 3.77 1.47 -17.38
C LEU A 269 4.97 2.15 -16.72
N TRP A 270 4.74 2.86 -15.62
CA TRP A 270 5.84 3.37 -14.81
C TRP A 270 6.41 2.25 -13.92
N ALA A 271 7.68 1.89 -14.16
CA ALA A 271 8.43 0.93 -13.35
C ALA A 271 9.32 1.67 -12.35
N SER A 272 9.17 1.35 -11.07
CA SER A 272 9.89 2.04 -10.00
C SER A 272 11.24 1.41 -9.69
N ARG A 273 12.26 2.26 -9.56
CA ARG A 273 13.62 1.97 -9.06
C ARG A 273 14.47 0.94 -9.81
N TYR A 274 13.93 -0.21 -10.21
CA TYR A 274 14.65 -1.24 -10.94
C TYR A 274 13.73 -2.04 -11.86
N VAL A 275 14.29 -2.74 -12.83
CA VAL A 275 13.60 -3.79 -13.60
C VAL A 275 14.50 -5.02 -13.67
N SER A 276 13.91 -6.20 -13.49
CA SER A 276 14.55 -7.49 -13.76
C SER A 276 14.04 -8.03 -15.09
N THR A 277 14.96 -8.57 -15.90
CA THR A 277 14.69 -9.00 -17.27
C THR A 277 14.83 -10.51 -17.43
N TRP A 278 13.97 -11.09 -18.25
CA TRP A 278 13.75 -12.53 -18.32
C TRP A 278 13.60 -12.99 -19.78
N LYS A 279 14.03 -14.22 -20.06
CA LYS A 279 13.82 -14.86 -21.36
C LYS A 279 12.38 -15.36 -21.44
N ALA A 280 11.68 -14.98 -22.50
CA ALA A 280 10.38 -15.57 -22.80
C ALA A 280 10.59 -16.94 -23.46
N GLY A 281 10.35 -18.01 -22.70
CA GLY A 281 10.36 -19.39 -23.19
C GLY A 281 8.98 -19.86 -23.66
N ASN A 282 8.89 -21.14 -24.06
CA ASN A 282 7.62 -21.76 -24.43
C ASN A 282 6.64 -21.76 -23.25
N GLY A 283 5.38 -21.38 -23.51
CA GLY A 283 4.33 -21.32 -22.49
C GLY A 283 4.34 -20.04 -21.62
N ILE A 284 5.24 -19.10 -21.91
CA ILE A 284 5.31 -17.80 -21.23
C ILE A 284 4.71 -16.72 -22.14
N THR A 285 3.78 -15.93 -21.60
CA THR A 285 3.23 -14.76 -22.29
C THR A 285 3.80 -13.48 -21.67
N PRO A 286 4.65 -12.73 -22.38
CA PRO A 286 5.13 -11.42 -21.93
C PRO A 286 3.97 -10.45 -21.70
N LEU A 287 4.09 -9.63 -20.66
CA LEU A 287 3.14 -8.56 -20.32
C LEU A 287 3.79 -7.18 -20.38
N LEU A 288 5.04 -7.08 -19.92
CA LEU A 288 5.79 -5.83 -19.89
C LEU A 288 7.19 -6.04 -20.45
N ARG A 289 7.72 -5.04 -21.16
CA ARG A 289 9.07 -5.05 -21.73
C ARG A 289 9.89 -3.82 -21.41
N TYR A 290 11.20 -4.02 -21.27
CA TYR A 290 12.18 -2.96 -21.21
C TYR A 290 13.29 -3.25 -22.21
N SER A 291 13.50 -2.34 -23.17
CA SER A 291 14.50 -2.51 -24.24
C SER A 291 14.36 -3.85 -24.98
N GLY A 292 13.11 -4.27 -25.24
CA GLY A 292 12.77 -5.54 -25.91
C GLY A 292 12.78 -6.79 -25.01
N ALA A 293 13.43 -6.74 -23.85
CA ALA A 293 13.48 -7.85 -22.90
C ALA A 293 12.23 -7.92 -22.02
N THR A 294 11.78 -9.13 -21.67
CA THR A 294 10.58 -9.34 -20.84
C THR A 294 10.86 -8.95 -19.40
N VAL A 295 10.05 -8.05 -18.82
CA VAL A 295 10.12 -7.64 -17.41
C VAL A 295 9.03 -8.32 -16.59
N SER A 296 7.86 -8.51 -17.18
CA SER A 296 6.74 -9.21 -16.58
C SER A 296 6.17 -10.21 -17.56
N TYR A 297 5.69 -11.32 -17.04
CA TYR A 297 5.07 -12.37 -17.83
C TYR A 297 3.96 -13.08 -17.06
N SER A 298 3.10 -13.76 -17.79
CA SER A 298 2.14 -14.72 -17.25
C SER A 298 2.43 -16.13 -17.74
N VAL A 299 2.23 -17.12 -16.87
CA VAL A 299 2.22 -18.55 -17.19
C VAL A 299 0.93 -19.17 -16.69
N ARG A 300 0.31 -20.03 -17.50
CA ARG A 300 -0.85 -20.82 -17.06
C ARG A 300 -0.41 -22.08 -16.33
N HIS A 301 -1.10 -22.40 -15.25
CA HIS A 301 -0.90 -23.65 -14.52
C HIS A 301 -2.26 -24.16 -14.02
N GLY A 302 -2.67 -25.34 -14.47
CA GLY A 302 -4.03 -25.83 -14.22
C GLY A 302 -5.08 -24.88 -14.81
N PHE A 303 -6.07 -24.52 -13.99
CA PHE A 303 -7.14 -23.60 -14.36
C PHE A 303 -6.80 -22.13 -14.12
N GLY A 304 -5.72 -21.84 -13.37
CA GLY A 304 -5.31 -20.48 -13.04
C GLY A 304 -4.06 -20.02 -13.79
N LYS A 305 -3.47 -18.93 -13.30
CA LYS A 305 -2.24 -18.36 -13.86
C LYS A 305 -1.36 -17.71 -12.79
N SER A 306 -0.05 -17.81 -12.99
CA SER A 306 0.95 -17.04 -12.27
C SER A 306 1.39 -15.87 -13.14
N ILE A 307 1.36 -14.67 -12.57
CA ILE A 307 1.87 -13.43 -13.15
C ILE A 307 3.09 -13.02 -12.33
N PHE A 308 4.23 -12.89 -12.98
CA PHE A 308 5.44 -12.38 -12.36
C PHE A 308 5.70 -10.95 -12.85
N ILE A 309 6.03 -10.05 -11.92
CA ILE A 309 6.34 -8.64 -12.19
C ILE A 309 7.73 -8.34 -11.62
N GLY A 310 8.70 -8.25 -12.53
CA GLY A 310 10.11 -8.05 -12.19
C GLY A 310 10.50 -6.64 -11.77
N THR A 311 9.58 -5.84 -11.27
CA THR A 311 9.80 -4.44 -10.84
C THR A 311 8.85 -4.09 -9.71
N LEU A 312 9.12 -2.99 -9.01
CA LEU A 312 8.17 -2.42 -8.05
C LEU A 312 7.14 -1.58 -8.79
N LEU A 313 5.89 -1.72 -8.38
CA LEU A 313 4.78 -0.92 -8.90
C LEU A 313 4.39 0.14 -7.88
N GLY A 314 4.24 1.37 -8.36
CA GLY A 314 3.57 2.40 -7.58
C GLY A 314 4.29 2.82 -6.30
N ILE A 315 5.61 2.69 -6.17
CA ILE A 315 6.31 3.04 -4.90
C ILE A 315 6.06 4.48 -4.41
N PHE A 316 5.61 5.35 -5.31
CA PHE A 316 5.18 6.70 -4.97
C PHE A 316 3.90 6.74 -4.13
N TYR A 317 3.06 5.70 -4.10
CA TYR A 317 1.87 5.63 -3.25
C TYR A 317 2.21 5.59 -1.76
N ASP A 318 3.41 5.12 -1.40
CA ASP A 318 3.89 5.03 -0.02
C ASP A 318 4.94 6.10 0.33
N SER A 319 4.99 7.20 -0.41
CA SER A 319 5.93 8.28 -0.12
C SER A 319 5.30 9.65 -0.34
N SER A 320 5.98 10.70 0.10
CA SER A 320 5.55 12.09 -0.17
C SER A 320 5.44 12.40 -1.67
N ALA A 321 6.05 11.58 -2.53
CA ALA A 321 5.88 11.65 -3.98
C ALA A 321 4.40 11.47 -4.39
N TYR A 322 3.60 10.75 -3.61
CA TYR A 322 2.18 10.55 -3.84
C TYR A 322 1.43 11.83 -4.22
N TYR A 323 1.71 12.94 -3.52
CA TYR A 323 1.03 14.23 -3.71
C TYR A 323 1.62 15.08 -4.84
N LYS A 324 2.85 14.77 -5.27
CA LYS A 324 3.60 15.58 -6.25
C LYS A 324 3.72 14.92 -7.61
N LYS A 325 3.39 13.63 -7.72
CA LYS A 325 3.64 12.86 -8.93
C LYS A 325 2.66 13.19 -10.04
N ASP A 326 3.21 13.13 -11.23
CA ASP A 326 2.52 13.20 -12.50
C ASP A 326 1.33 12.22 -12.52
N PRO A 327 0.08 12.71 -12.70
CA PRO A 327 -1.12 11.89 -12.81
C PRO A 327 -0.99 10.73 -13.80
N THR A 328 -0.24 10.92 -14.90
CA THR A 328 -0.04 9.87 -15.92
C THR A 328 0.65 8.63 -15.35
N LYS A 329 1.53 8.79 -14.36
CA LYS A 329 2.21 7.65 -13.70
C LYS A 329 1.23 6.86 -12.84
N LYS A 330 0.40 7.54 -12.06
CA LYS A 330 -0.67 6.91 -11.26
C LYS A 330 -1.63 6.14 -12.16
N GLU A 331 -2.10 6.81 -13.21
CA GLU A 331 -3.02 6.26 -14.20
C GLU A 331 -2.43 5.02 -14.88
N SER A 332 -1.13 5.02 -15.21
CA SER A 332 -0.49 3.84 -15.82
C SER A 332 -0.55 2.60 -14.93
N ILE A 333 -0.37 2.74 -13.61
CA ILE A 333 -0.47 1.64 -12.65
C ILE A 333 -1.94 1.17 -12.56
N VAL A 334 -2.86 2.12 -12.40
CA VAL A 334 -4.31 1.86 -12.28
C VAL A 334 -4.83 1.10 -13.52
N ASN A 335 -4.46 1.55 -14.72
CA ASN A 335 -4.88 0.93 -15.98
C ASN A 335 -4.34 -0.49 -16.12
N PHE A 336 -3.07 -0.71 -15.75
CA PHE A 336 -2.46 -2.04 -15.81
C PHE A 336 -3.12 -3.02 -14.83
N LEU A 337 -3.34 -2.62 -13.58
CA LEU A 337 -4.01 -3.45 -12.58
C LEU A 337 -5.47 -3.74 -12.97
N SER A 338 -6.21 -2.71 -13.40
CA SER A 338 -7.60 -2.86 -13.84
C SER A 338 -7.74 -3.85 -14.98
N LEU A 339 -6.78 -3.87 -15.92
CA LEU A 339 -6.76 -4.81 -17.03
C LEU A 339 -6.52 -6.25 -16.55
N ILE A 340 -5.60 -6.46 -15.60
CA ILE A 340 -5.35 -7.78 -15.00
C ILE A 340 -6.59 -8.28 -14.24
N PHE A 341 -7.25 -7.41 -13.47
CA PHE A 341 -8.40 -7.77 -12.65
C PHE A 341 -9.63 -8.08 -13.49
N ARG A 342 -9.88 -7.30 -14.54
CA ARG A 342 -10.95 -7.60 -15.50
C ARG A 342 -10.79 -8.99 -16.13
N GLU A 343 -9.57 -9.37 -16.48
CA GLU A 343 -9.27 -10.72 -17.00
C GLU A 343 -9.41 -11.83 -15.95
N ALA A 344 -9.26 -11.49 -14.67
CA ALA A 344 -9.52 -12.40 -13.55
C ALA A 344 -11.01 -12.47 -13.16
N GLY A 345 -11.89 -11.74 -13.86
CA GLY A 345 -13.32 -11.70 -13.52
C GLY A 345 -13.61 -10.97 -12.21
N LEU A 346 -12.74 -10.04 -11.82
CA LEU A 346 -12.94 -9.12 -10.70
C LEU A 346 -13.66 -7.86 -11.18
N LYS A 347 -14.54 -7.35 -10.33
CA LYS A 347 -15.17 -6.04 -10.45
C LYS A 347 -14.78 -5.18 -9.25
N PRO A 348 -14.55 -3.88 -9.45
CA PRO A 348 -14.30 -2.99 -8.32
C PRO A 348 -15.57 -2.87 -7.47
N LEU A 349 -15.41 -2.63 -6.17
CA LEU A 349 -16.54 -2.45 -5.25
C LEU A 349 -17.27 -1.13 -5.52
N HIS A 350 -16.56 -0.17 -6.10
CA HIS A 350 -17.08 1.14 -6.48
C HIS A 350 -16.27 1.74 -7.63
N THR A 351 -16.79 2.80 -8.24
CA THR A 351 -16.07 3.55 -9.27
C THR A 351 -14.71 4.05 -8.74
N PRO A 352 -13.60 3.91 -9.51
CA PRO A 352 -12.30 4.47 -9.13
C PRO A 352 -12.37 5.98 -8.90
N ILE A 353 -11.83 6.45 -7.77
CA ILE A 353 -11.76 7.89 -7.45
C ILE A 353 -10.32 8.23 -7.08
N PRO A 354 -9.58 8.96 -7.94
CA PRO A 354 -8.20 9.31 -7.66
C PRO A 354 -8.06 10.05 -6.34
N ASN A 355 -7.02 9.71 -5.59
CA ASN A 355 -6.72 10.26 -4.26
C ASN A 355 -7.81 10.12 -3.19
N VAL A 356 -8.83 9.28 -3.39
CA VAL A 356 -9.86 9.03 -2.36
C VAL A 356 -9.86 7.55 -2.04
N GLU A 357 -9.60 7.23 -0.78
CA GLU A 357 -9.78 5.88 -0.26
C GLU A 357 -11.23 5.73 0.21
N VAL A 358 -11.89 4.68 -0.27
CA VAL A 358 -13.29 4.39 0.06
C VAL A 358 -13.34 3.07 0.81
N ILE A 359 -13.78 3.13 2.06
CA ILE A 359 -13.88 1.95 2.93
C ILE A 359 -15.36 1.67 3.15
N ILE A 360 -15.79 0.48 2.75
CA ILE A 360 -17.19 0.05 2.84
C ILE A 360 -17.28 -0.95 3.98
N ARG A 361 -18.25 -0.75 4.88
CA ARG A 361 -18.62 -1.71 5.91
C ARG A 361 -20.07 -2.10 5.76
N LYS A 362 -20.41 -3.35 6.02
CA LYS A 362 -21.78 -3.87 5.91
C LYS A 362 -22.22 -4.46 7.24
N ALA A 363 -23.39 -4.07 7.71
CA ALA A 363 -24.11 -4.75 8.79
C ALA A 363 -25.32 -5.49 8.19
N LYS A 364 -26.12 -6.13 9.04
CA LYS A 364 -27.30 -6.89 8.62
C LYS A 364 -28.29 -6.05 7.82
N ASP A 365 -28.62 -4.86 8.35
CA ASP A 365 -29.68 -3.99 7.84
C ASP A 365 -29.13 -2.57 7.53
N SER A 366 -27.81 -2.42 7.37
CA SER A 366 -27.20 -1.15 6.98
C SER A 366 -25.87 -1.33 6.24
N MET A 367 -25.41 -0.26 5.59
CA MET A 367 -24.10 -0.16 4.96
C MET A 367 -23.47 1.17 5.31
N CYS A 368 -22.22 1.16 5.76
CA CYS A 368 -21.44 2.37 5.96
C CYS A 368 -20.43 2.56 4.83
N ILE A 369 -20.33 3.77 4.31
CA ILE A 369 -19.26 4.18 3.39
C ILE A 369 -18.48 5.30 4.05
N PHE A 370 -17.17 5.11 4.12
CA PHE A 370 -16.22 6.11 4.58
C PHE A 370 -15.35 6.57 3.42
N LEU A 371 -15.26 7.89 3.25
CA LEU A 371 -14.49 8.56 2.21
C LEU A 371 -13.32 9.27 2.88
N VAL A 372 -12.09 8.94 2.46
CA VAL A 372 -10.86 9.57 2.98
C VAL A 372 -10.19 10.28 1.82
N ASN A 373 -10.32 11.61 1.76
CA ASN A 373 -9.68 12.41 0.72
C ASN A 373 -8.21 12.62 1.08
N ARG A 374 -7.29 12.06 0.30
CA ARG A 374 -5.83 12.21 0.45
C ARG A 374 -5.28 13.22 -0.55
N GLY A 375 -6.09 14.16 -1.02
CA GLY A 375 -5.69 15.15 -2.02
C GLY A 375 -6.28 16.52 -1.73
N SER A 376 -6.16 17.41 -2.72
CA SER A 376 -6.84 18.70 -2.70
C SER A 376 -8.36 18.54 -2.63
N ALA A 377 -9.04 19.57 -2.14
CA ALA A 377 -10.49 19.66 -2.16
C ALA A 377 -11.05 19.40 -3.57
N ARG A 378 -12.14 18.64 -3.66
CA ARG A 378 -12.69 18.18 -4.94
C ARG A 378 -14.12 17.68 -4.85
N ASP A 379 -14.81 17.75 -5.98
CA ASP A 379 -16.08 17.05 -6.17
C ASP A 379 -15.85 15.62 -6.60
N ILE A 380 -16.69 14.72 -6.11
CA ILE A 380 -16.68 13.30 -6.46
C ILE A 380 -18.09 12.81 -6.80
N LYS A 381 -18.13 11.73 -7.56
CA LYS A 381 -19.28 10.86 -7.72
C LYS A 381 -18.84 9.44 -7.41
N LEU A 382 -19.60 8.75 -6.58
CA LEU A 382 -19.36 7.38 -6.18
C LEU A 382 -20.57 6.55 -6.58
N GLU A 383 -20.34 5.60 -7.47
CA GLU A 383 -21.25 4.51 -7.77
C GLU A 383 -20.68 3.24 -7.14
N THR A 384 -21.56 2.37 -6.63
CA THR A 384 -21.16 1.10 -6.02
C THR A 384 -21.92 -0.04 -6.67
N ASP A 385 -21.35 -1.24 -6.65
CA ASP A 385 -22.03 -2.45 -7.13
C ASP A 385 -23.09 -2.96 -6.12
N PHE A 386 -23.25 -2.28 -4.98
CA PHE A 386 -24.24 -2.61 -3.96
C PHE A 386 -25.51 -1.80 -4.18
N GLU A 387 -26.66 -2.45 -3.95
CA GLU A 387 -27.92 -1.71 -3.82
C GLU A 387 -27.83 -0.83 -2.57
N PHE A 388 -27.95 0.48 -2.78
CA PHE A 388 -28.07 1.41 -1.68
C PHE A 388 -29.41 1.23 -0.97
N TYR A 389 -29.39 1.35 0.35
CA TYR A 389 -30.59 1.48 1.14
C TYR A 389 -31.32 2.81 0.81
N GLU A 390 -32.59 2.89 1.20
CA GLU A 390 -33.44 4.03 0.82
C GLU A 390 -32.99 5.33 1.47
N ASN A 391 -32.50 5.26 2.71
CA ASN A 391 -32.13 6.42 3.51
C ASN A 391 -30.62 6.55 3.68
N LEU A 392 -30.18 7.77 3.98
CA LEU A 392 -28.80 8.05 4.33
C LEU A 392 -28.71 8.99 5.53
N GLU A 393 -27.75 8.70 6.41
CA GLU A 393 -27.33 9.53 7.53
C GLU A 393 -25.84 9.81 7.43
N ILE A 394 -25.45 11.07 7.68
CA ILE A 394 -24.03 11.42 7.76
C ILE A 394 -23.61 11.20 9.21
N VAL A 395 -22.75 10.22 9.44
CA VAL A 395 -22.27 9.84 10.80
C VAL A 395 -20.95 10.51 11.16
N PHE A 396 -20.23 11.05 10.17
CA PHE A 396 -18.98 11.76 10.42
C PHE A 396 -18.65 12.75 9.31
N ILE A 397 -18.21 13.96 9.67
CA ILE A 397 -17.55 14.92 8.77
C ILE A 397 -16.36 15.48 9.52
N GLY A 398 -15.14 15.30 9.01
CA GLY A 398 -13.92 15.79 9.63
C GLY A 398 -13.74 17.31 9.50
N LYS A 399 -14.10 17.90 8.35
CA LYS A 399 -13.96 19.33 8.05
C LYS A 399 -15.25 19.90 7.44
N GLN A 400 -15.18 20.51 6.25
CA GLN A 400 -16.26 21.25 5.59
C GLN A 400 -16.82 20.50 4.37
N SER A 401 -16.64 19.18 4.28
CA SER A 401 -17.20 18.39 3.18
C SER A 401 -18.73 18.42 3.15
N ILE A 402 -19.31 18.37 1.96
CA ILE A 402 -20.75 18.48 1.72
C ILE A 402 -21.23 17.23 0.97
N ILE A 403 -22.30 16.62 1.47
CA ILE A 403 -22.98 15.49 0.81
C ILE A 403 -24.28 15.96 0.16
N ASP A 404 -24.45 15.70 -1.13
CA ASP A 404 -25.63 16.05 -1.91
C ASP A 404 -26.71 14.97 -1.74
N LYS A 405 -27.52 15.10 -0.67
CA LYS A 405 -28.56 14.11 -0.31
C LYS A 405 -29.66 14.02 -1.35
N ASP A 406 -30.07 15.15 -1.92
CA ASP A 406 -31.13 15.21 -2.91
C ASP A 406 -30.71 14.45 -4.18
N TYR A 407 -29.46 14.65 -4.63
CA TYR A 407 -28.92 13.90 -5.76
C TYR A 407 -28.91 12.39 -5.50
N PHE A 408 -28.57 11.96 -4.28
CA PHE A 408 -28.64 10.54 -3.91
C PHE A 408 -30.07 9.99 -3.98
N HIS A 409 -31.06 10.70 -3.45
CA HIS A 409 -32.45 10.23 -3.46
C HIS A 409 -33.02 10.13 -4.89
N GLU A 410 -32.61 11.01 -5.79
CA GLU A 410 -33.05 11.00 -7.19
C GLU A 410 -32.33 9.95 -8.04
N HIS A 411 -31.01 9.79 -7.87
CA HIS A 411 -30.17 9.01 -8.80
C HIS A 411 -29.61 7.72 -8.20
N ARG A 412 -29.70 7.53 -6.88
CA ARG A 412 -28.99 6.48 -6.13
C ARG A 412 -27.48 6.46 -6.38
N VAL A 413 -26.91 7.66 -6.56
CA VAL A 413 -25.46 7.89 -6.72
C VAL A 413 -25.01 8.87 -5.63
N LEU A 414 -23.95 8.53 -4.91
CA LEU A 414 -23.41 9.43 -3.90
C LEU A 414 -22.58 10.52 -4.57
N LYS A 415 -22.97 11.78 -4.38
CA LYS A 415 -22.24 12.95 -4.84
C LYS A 415 -21.82 13.80 -3.65
N ALA A 416 -20.55 14.20 -3.64
CA ALA A 416 -19.97 14.92 -2.51
C ALA A 416 -18.92 15.93 -2.97
N HIS A 417 -18.82 17.03 -2.23
CA HIS A 417 -17.63 17.88 -2.21
C HIS A 417 -16.78 17.47 -1.01
N LEU A 418 -15.57 16.97 -1.24
CA LEU A 418 -14.63 16.59 -0.20
C LEU A 418 -13.60 17.69 0.00
N ASP A 419 -13.42 18.17 1.23
CA ASP A 419 -12.36 19.11 1.57
C ASP A 419 -10.99 18.40 1.63
N THR A 420 -9.91 19.18 1.59
CA THR A 420 -8.53 18.70 1.62
C THR A 420 -8.26 17.92 2.90
N ASP A 421 -7.71 16.71 2.77
CA ASP A 421 -7.40 15.81 3.88
C ASP A 421 -8.59 15.44 4.79
N ASP A 422 -9.82 15.52 4.29
CA ASP A 422 -11.02 15.24 5.07
C ASP A 422 -11.38 13.74 5.13
N VAL A 423 -12.16 13.37 6.15
CA VAL A 423 -12.80 12.07 6.30
C VAL A 423 -14.30 12.27 6.45
N VAL A 424 -15.10 11.57 5.65
CA VAL A 424 -16.56 11.58 5.73
C VAL A 424 -17.07 10.17 5.92
N GLY A 425 -18.00 9.98 6.86
CA GLY A 425 -18.68 8.72 7.13
C GLY A 425 -20.16 8.85 6.87
N ILE A 426 -20.74 7.91 6.12
CA ILE A 426 -22.15 7.89 5.74
C ILE A 426 -22.70 6.50 6.04
N ASN A 427 -23.84 6.44 6.72
CA ASN A 427 -24.59 5.21 6.96
C ASN A 427 -25.84 5.19 6.09
N PHE A 428 -26.07 4.09 5.39
CA PHE A 428 -27.23 3.81 4.55
C PHE A 428 -28.08 2.72 5.24
N TYR A 429 -29.38 2.93 5.42
CA TYR A 429 -30.31 2.03 6.13
C TYR A 429 -31.75 2.08 5.61
#